data_AF-A0A927WC27-F1
#
_entry.id   AF-A0A927WC27-F1
#
_cell.length_a   1.000
_cell.length_b   1.000
_cell.length_c   1.000
_cell.angle_alpha   90.00
_cell.angle_beta   90.00
_cell.angle_gamma   90.00
#
_symmetry.space_group_name_H-M   'P 1'
#
loop_
_entity.id
_entity.type
_entity.pdbx_description
1 polymer ?
#
loop_
_entity_poly.entity_id
_entity_poly.type
_entity_poly.pdbx_seq_one_letter_code
_entity_poly.pdbx_strand_id
1 'polypeptide(L)'
;MVIKIYRDIPSEERLSIRINNEVKILDNISQDVSFIINERKRYEIDIEQQISTSNVKPIFILLYLLTVIIQGVFNILLMNTDSKWYRNIKAYCLKAKLIIDMQQDTDVRLTYVKSKYDEKNKIWKLPIFTCEPNFVSNVSFILNPCDFKNQYFNYIKRVVSVAVIIILVFVILLYIAVVNSNNIAIIILSVLMLGIISLVMMLSFSEHKRLKNLYQSFLNQI
;
A
#
# COMPACT_ATOMS: atom_id res chain seq x y z
N MET A 1 -6.17 -30.53 20.92
CA MET A 1 -6.65 -30.39 19.54
C MET A 1 -6.00 -29.16 18.95
N VAL A 2 -5.78 -29.13 17.64
CA VAL A 2 -5.11 -28.01 16.96
C VAL A 2 -5.99 -27.50 15.83
N ILE A 3 -6.11 -26.17 15.74
CA ILE A 3 -6.64 -25.49 14.55
C ILE A 3 -5.45 -24.98 13.77
N LYS A 4 -5.25 -25.47 12.55
CA LYS A 4 -4.24 -24.92 11.63
C LYS A 4 -4.93 -24.08 10.57
N ILE A 5 -4.45 -22.87 10.37
CA ILE A 5 -5.00 -21.94 9.41
C ILE A 5 -3.95 -21.64 8.36
N TYR A 6 -4.25 -21.99 7.11
CA TYR A 6 -3.41 -21.86 5.95
C TYR A 6 -3.83 -20.66 5.10
N ARG A 7 -2.83 -20.00 4.52
CA ARG A 7 -3.00 -18.82 3.68
C ARG A 7 -2.99 -19.15 2.19
N ASP A 8 -4.02 -18.70 1.47
CA ASP A 8 -4.01 -18.45 0.01
C ASP A 8 -4.41 -16.99 -0.28
N ILE A 9 -3.50 -16.07 0.06
CA ILE A 9 -3.75 -14.62 0.12
C ILE A 9 -2.56 -13.88 -0.51
N PRO A 10 -2.77 -12.79 -1.29
CA PRO A 10 -1.70 -12.01 -1.91
C PRO A 10 -0.62 -11.59 -0.92
N SER A 11 0.66 -11.83 -1.24
CA SER A 11 1.83 -11.73 -0.33
C SER A 11 1.94 -10.44 0.50
N GLU A 12 1.44 -9.33 -0.04
CA GLU A 12 1.47 -7.99 0.59
C GLU A 12 0.46 -7.85 1.75
N GLU A 13 -0.53 -8.73 1.84
CA GLU A 13 -1.57 -8.65 2.86
C GLU A 13 -1.13 -9.28 4.19
N ARG A 14 -1.63 -8.70 5.27
CA ARG A 14 -1.47 -9.19 6.65
C ARG A 14 -2.85 -9.38 7.28
N LEU A 15 -3.08 -10.56 7.83
CA LEU A 15 -4.28 -10.89 8.59
C LEU A 15 -3.94 -11.13 10.05
N SER A 16 -4.64 -10.46 10.96
CA SER A 16 -4.66 -10.86 12.36
C SER A 16 -5.78 -11.88 12.55
N ILE A 17 -5.42 -13.04 13.07
CA ILE A 17 -6.36 -14.07 13.49
C ILE A 17 -6.37 -14.09 15.01
N ARG A 18 -7.56 -13.94 15.58
CA ARG A 18 -7.77 -14.00 17.02
C ARG A 18 -8.67 -15.19 17.36
N ILE A 19 -8.22 -15.99 18.32
CA ILE A 19 -9.02 -17.03 18.98
C ILE A 19 -8.90 -16.80 20.48
N ASN A 20 -10.01 -16.44 21.14
CA ASN A 20 -10.02 -15.99 22.53
C ASN A 20 -9.04 -14.82 22.77
N ASN A 21 -8.05 -14.99 23.67
CA ASN A 21 -7.02 -14.00 23.97
C ASN A 21 -5.72 -14.18 23.15
N GLU A 22 -5.64 -15.22 22.32
CA GLU A 22 -4.46 -15.48 21.49
C GLU A 22 -4.63 -14.81 20.12
N VAL A 23 -3.65 -14.02 19.71
CA VAL A 23 -3.61 -13.37 18.40
C VAL A 23 -2.37 -13.83 17.66
N LYS A 24 -2.57 -14.34 16.44
CA LYS A 24 -1.48 -14.68 15.51
C LYS A 24 -1.65 -13.92 14.22
N ILE A 25 -0.52 -13.66 13.55
CA ILE A 25 -0.48 -12.90 12.32
C ILE A 25 -0.13 -13.85 11.19
N LEU A 26 -0.99 -13.90 10.17
CA LEU A 26 -0.64 -14.47 8.88
C LEU A 26 -0.08 -13.38 7.99
N ASP A 27 1.16 -13.58 7.55
CA ASP A 27 1.88 -12.70 6.65
C ASP A 27 2.79 -13.50 5.71
N ASN A 28 3.67 -12.83 4.97
CA ASN A 28 4.49 -13.51 3.95
C ASN A 28 5.54 -14.46 4.58
N ILE A 29 5.85 -14.27 5.87
CA ILE A 29 6.82 -15.05 6.61
C ILE A 29 6.10 -16.20 7.32
N SER A 30 4.97 -15.90 7.97
CA SER A 30 4.12 -16.87 8.67
C SER A 30 2.94 -17.25 7.77
N GLN A 31 3.15 -18.23 6.89
CA GLN A 31 2.16 -18.67 5.90
C GLN A 31 1.05 -19.54 6.51
N ASP A 32 1.31 -20.12 7.67
CA ASP A 32 0.37 -20.87 8.47
C ASP A 32 0.47 -20.49 9.94
N VAL A 33 -0.65 -20.61 10.65
CA VAL A 33 -0.69 -20.41 12.11
C VAL A 33 -1.48 -21.54 12.75
N SER A 34 -0.96 -22.06 13.86
CA SER A 34 -1.60 -23.14 14.62
C SER A 34 -2.04 -22.65 15.99
N PHE A 35 -3.28 -22.90 16.39
CA PHE A 35 -3.78 -22.61 17.73
C PHE A 35 -4.03 -23.90 18.50
N ILE A 36 -3.53 -23.98 19.74
CA ILE A 36 -3.72 -25.14 20.60
C ILE A 36 -5.02 -24.93 21.39
N ILE A 37 -5.94 -25.88 21.23
CA ILE A 37 -7.26 -25.85 21.81
C ILE A 37 -7.40 -27.00 22.81
N ASN A 38 -7.74 -26.65 24.05
CA ASN A 38 -7.82 -27.59 25.17
C ASN A 38 -9.24 -28.14 25.41
N GLU A 39 -10.29 -27.44 24.96
CA GLU A 39 -11.68 -27.82 25.22
C GLU A 39 -12.44 -28.13 23.92
N ARG A 40 -13.36 -29.10 23.98
CA ARG A 40 -14.27 -29.43 22.88
C ARG A 40 -15.51 -28.55 22.95
N LYS A 41 -15.42 -27.37 22.34
CA LYS A 41 -16.54 -26.42 22.28
C LYS A 41 -16.54 -25.65 20.96
N ARG A 42 -17.57 -24.84 20.79
CA ARG A 42 -17.66 -23.86 19.72
C ARG A 42 -16.66 -22.74 19.96
N TYR A 43 -15.84 -22.44 18.96
CA TYR A 43 -14.91 -21.32 18.95
C TYR A 43 -15.29 -20.31 17.88
N GLU A 44 -15.15 -19.05 18.26
CA GLU A 44 -15.27 -17.92 17.35
C GLU A 44 -13.86 -17.46 16.97
N ILE A 45 -13.59 -17.41 15.67
CA ILE A 45 -12.31 -16.96 15.13
C ILE A 45 -12.57 -15.63 14.44
N ASP A 46 -11.96 -14.57 14.94
CA ASP A 46 -12.02 -13.25 14.32
C ASP A 46 -10.82 -13.10 13.39
N ILE A 47 -11.10 -12.73 12.13
CA ILE A 47 -10.11 -12.49 11.09
C ILE A 47 -10.24 -11.04 10.66
N GLU A 48 -9.21 -10.26 10.90
CA GLU A 48 -9.19 -8.83 10.57
C GLU A 48 -7.97 -8.47 9.73
N GLN A 49 -8.19 -7.67 8.69
CA GLN A 49 -7.13 -6.96 8.00
C GLN A 49 -6.81 -5.67 8.74
N GLN A 50 -5.52 -5.38 8.91
CA GLN A 50 -5.10 -4.12 9.47
C GLN A 50 -5.52 -2.95 8.55
N ILE A 51 -6.20 -1.96 9.13
CA ILE A 51 -6.56 -0.71 8.46
C ILE A 51 -5.30 0.13 8.27
N SER A 52 -5.14 0.71 7.08
CA SER A 52 -3.99 1.55 6.79
C SER A 52 -4.00 2.79 7.68
N THR A 53 -2.92 2.99 8.42
CA THR A 53 -2.71 4.24 9.16
C THR A 53 -2.14 5.30 8.24
N SER A 54 -2.46 6.57 8.47
CA SER A 54 -1.91 7.67 7.67
C SER A 54 -0.39 7.72 7.79
N ASN A 55 0.30 7.66 6.64
CA ASN A 55 1.74 7.88 6.54
C ASN A 55 2.11 9.35 6.28
N VAL A 56 1.13 10.24 6.28
CA VAL A 56 1.29 11.70 6.14
C VAL A 56 1.45 12.36 7.52
N LYS A 57 2.24 11.74 8.40
CA LYS A 57 2.58 12.31 9.71
C LYS A 57 3.88 13.11 9.59
N PRO A 58 4.03 14.23 10.33
CA PRO A 58 5.24 15.06 10.26
C PRO A 58 6.55 14.27 10.39
N ILE A 59 6.59 13.28 11.30
CA ILE A 59 7.76 12.42 11.50
C ILE A 59 8.15 11.64 10.23
N PHE A 60 7.18 11.12 9.47
CA PHE A 60 7.43 10.39 8.22
C PHE A 60 7.80 11.31 7.06
N ILE A 61 7.46 12.59 7.15
CA ILE A 61 7.89 13.62 6.20
C ILE A 61 9.35 13.97 6.48
N LEU A 62 9.69 14.20 7.76
CA LEU A 62 11.06 14.50 8.19
C LEU A 62 12.03 13.37 7.81
N LEU A 63 11.67 12.13 8.13
CA LEU A 63 12.47 10.95 7.75
C LEU A 63 12.66 10.84 6.24
N TYR A 64 11.63 11.17 5.46
CA TYR A 64 11.73 11.18 4.01
C TYR A 64 12.69 12.27 3.51
N LEU A 65 12.62 13.49 4.04
CA LEU A 65 13.54 14.57 3.67
C LEU A 65 15.01 14.19 3.93
N LEU A 66 15.29 13.53 5.05
CA LEU A 66 16.64 13.05 5.38
C LEU A 66 17.14 11.95 4.45
N THR A 67 16.24 11.21 3.82
CA THR A 67 16.57 10.03 2.99
C THR A 67 16.25 10.22 1.51
N VAL A 68 15.82 11.41 1.07
CA VAL A 68 15.30 11.66 -0.27
C VAL A 68 16.30 11.33 -1.38
N ILE A 69 17.59 11.62 -1.16
CA ILE A 69 18.66 11.31 -2.11
C ILE A 69 18.84 9.79 -2.20
N ILE A 70 18.97 9.10 -1.06
CA ILE A 70 19.15 7.64 -1.02
C ILE A 70 17.96 6.94 -1.69
N GLN A 71 16.73 7.36 -1.37
CA GLN A 71 15.52 6.82 -2.00
C GLN A 71 15.49 7.09 -3.50
N GLY A 72 15.91 8.28 -3.95
CA GLY A 72 16.00 8.63 -5.36
C GLY A 72 16.93 7.69 -6.13
N VAL A 73 18.11 7.40 -5.58
CA VAL A 73 19.07 6.46 -6.17
C VAL A 73 18.44 5.05 -6.29
N PHE A 74 17.84 4.52 -5.22
CA PHE A 74 17.19 3.22 -5.27
C PHE A 74 16.03 3.18 -6.27
N ASN A 75 15.23 4.24 -6.36
CA ASN A 75 14.11 4.30 -7.30
C ASN A 75 14.56 4.29 -8.76
N ILE A 76 15.69 4.93 -9.07
CA ILE A 76 16.32 4.90 -10.39
C ILE A 76 16.90 3.50 -10.66
N LEU A 77 17.69 2.95 -9.73
CA LEU A 77 18.35 1.65 -9.89
C LEU A 77 17.37 0.49 -10.04
N LEU A 78 16.29 0.50 -9.27
CA LEU A 78 15.27 -0.55 -9.29
C LEU A 78 14.23 -0.36 -10.41
N MET A 79 14.40 0.64 -11.27
CA MET A 79 13.45 1.00 -12.33
C MET A 79 12.00 1.03 -11.82
N ASN A 80 11.79 1.71 -10.69
CA ASN A 80 10.49 1.73 -10.03
C ASN A 80 9.52 2.68 -10.78
N THR A 81 9.01 2.21 -11.93
CA THR A 81 8.26 3.03 -12.90
C THR A 81 6.74 2.87 -12.81
N ASP A 82 6.20 2.28 -11.74
CA ASP A 82 4.75 2.05 -11.63
C ASP A 82 3.98 3.37 -11.50
N SER A 83 3.57 3.94 -12.62
CA SER A 83 2.84 5.21 -12.69
C SER A 83 1.39 5.09 -12.20
N LYS A 84 0.87 3.86 -12.06
CA LYS A 84 -0.54 3.60 -11.75
C LYS A 84 -0.73 3.30 -10.27
N TRP A 85 -0.30 4.23 -9.43
CA TRP A 85 -0.38 4.14 -7.96
C TRP A 85 -1.78 3.78 -7.44
N TYR A 86 -2.82 4.22 -8.13
CA TYR A 86 -4.20 3.95 -7.79
C TYR A 86 -4.59 2.47 -7.89
N ARG A 87 -3.86 1.63 -8.64
CA ARG A 87 -4.12 0.18 -8.71
C ARG A 87 -3.76 -0.55 -7.42
N ASN A 88 -2.92 0.06 -6.59
CA ASN A 88 -2.42 -0.51 -5.35
C ASN A 88 -3.21 -0.03 -4.13
N ILE A 89 -4.28 0.74 -4.32
CA ILE A 89 -5.14 1.19 -3.23
C ILE A 89 -5.93 -0.01 -2.69
N LYS A 90 -5.80 -0.23 -1.40
CA LYS A 90 -6.65 -1.12 -0.62
C LYS A 90 -7.86 -0.34 -0.13
N ALA A 91 -8.93 -0.33 -0.93
CA ALA A 91 -10.14 0.43 -0.62
C ALA A 91 -10.96 -0.16 0.55
N TYR A 92 -10.90 -1.49 0.71
CA TYR A 92 -11.64 -2.23 1.72
C TYR A 92 -10.69 -3.11 2.55
N CYS A 93 -10.94 -3.18 3.85
CA CYS A 93 -10.31 -4.12 4.78
C CYS A 93 -11.32 -5.20 5.18
N LEU A 94 -10.89 -6.45 5.15
CA LEU A 94 -11.67 -7.60 5.60
C LEU A 94 -11.88 -7.57 7.13
N LYS A 95 -13.11 -7.85 7.56
CA LYS A 95 -13.45 -8.29 8.91
C LYS A 95 -14.41 -9.48 8.82
N ALA A 96 -13.89 -10.68 9.08
CA ALA A 96 -14.64 -11.92 9.02
C ALA A 96 -14.68 -12.62 10.37
N LYS A 97 -15.76 -13.36 10.61
CA LYS A 97 -15.94 -14.24 11.76
C LYS A 97 -16.18 -15.65 11.26
N LEU A 98 -15.41 -16.61 11.79
CA LEU A 98 -15.63 -18.03 11.57
C LEU A 98 -16.15 -18.65 12.87
N ILE A 99 -17.06 -19.61 12.73
CA ILE A 99 -17.57 -20.39 13.87
C ILE A 99 -17.20 -21.84 13.61
N ILE A 100 -16.36 -22.41 14.46
CA ILE A 100 -15.88 -23.79 14.32
C ILE A 100 -16.25 -24.58 15.57
N ASP A 101 -16.94 -25.69 15.38
CA ASP A 101 -17.28 -26.64 16.44
C ASP A 101 -16.15 -27.68 16.56
N MET A 102 -15.30 -27.53 17.58
CA MET A 102 -14.08 -28.33 17.71
C MET A 102 -14.37 -29.73 18.27
N GLN A 103 -14.37 -30.73 17.40
CA GLN A 103 -14.43 -32.15 17.77
C GLN A 103 -13.09 -32.88 17.57
N GLN A 104 -12.32 -32.46 16.58
CA GLN A 104 -11.02 -33.01 16.19
C GLN A 104 -10.10 -31.90 15.65
N ASP A 105 -8.86 -32.25 15.31
CA ASP A 105 -7.95 -31.32 14.65
C ASP A 105 -8.56 -30.84 13.34
N THR A 106 -8.47 -29.54 13.09
CA THR A 106 -9.17 -28.88 11.97
C THR A 106 -8.20 -28.01 11.19
N ASP A 107 -8.13 -28.29 9.89
CA ASP A 107 -7.37 -27.50 8.95
C ASP A 107 -8.33 -26.54 8.22
N VAL A 108 -7.94 -25.26 8.18
CA VAL A 108 -8.74 -24.17 7.60
C VAL A 108 -7.91 -23.47 6.56
N ARG A 109 -8.36 -23.42 5.31
CA ARG A 109 -7.71 -22.67 4.23
C ARG A 109 -8.49 -21.38 3.97
N LEU A 110 -7.79 -20.25 4.04
CA LEU A 110 -8.34 -18.93 3.77
C LEU A 110 -7.91 -18.46 2.39
N THR A 111 -8.88 -18.16 1.52
CA THR A 111 -8.63 -17.55 0.22
C THR A 111 -9.15 -16.11 0.24
N TYR A 112 -8.29 -15.17 -0.16
CA TYR A 112 -8.66 -13.75 -0.23
C TYR A 112 -8.22 -13.14 -1.55
N VAL A 113 -9.16 -12.57 -2.28
CA VAL A 113 -8.91 -11.80 -3.50
C VAL A 113 -9.08 -10.32 -3.18
N LYS A 114 -8.00 -9.55 -3.36
CA LYS A 114 -7.97 -8.11 -3.08
C LYS A 114 -8.97 -7.33 -3.93
N SER A 115 -9.49 -6.24 -3.36
CA SER A 115 -10.28 -5.26 -4.10
C SER A 115 -9.46 -4.68 -5.26
N LYS A 116 -10.10 -4.45 -6.40
CA LYS A 116 -9.46 -3.86 -7.58
C LYS A 116 -10.30 -2.72 -8.14
N TYR A 117 -9.64 -1.68 -8.61
CA TYR A 117 -10.30 -0.61 -9.35
C TYR A 117 -10.64 -1.07 -10.77
N ASP A 118 -11.92 -1.02 -11.13
CA ASP A 118 -12.38 -1.26 -12.49
C ASP A 118 -12.30 0.05 -13.28
N GLU A 119 -11.27 0.19 -14.12
CA GLU A 119 -11.06 1.40 -14.94
C GLU A 119 -12.22 1.67 -15.93
N LYS A 120 -12.92 0.63 -16.39
CA LYS A 120 -14.03 0.78 -17.36
C LYS A 120 -15.26 1.35 -16.68
N ASN A 121 -15.64 0.75 -15.55
CA ASN A 121 -16.84 1.09 -14.81
C ASN A 121 -16.60 2.21 -13.78
N LYS A 122 -15.34 2.58 -13.55
CA LYS A 122 -14.87 3.56 -12.54
C LYS A 122 -15.31 3.21 -11.11
N ILE A 123 -15.46 1.92 -10.82
CA ILE A 123 -15.92 1.41 -9.50
C ILE A 123 -14.86 0.56 -8.82
N TRP A 124 -14.92 0.49 -7.49
CA TRP A 124 -14.11 -0.43 -6.71
C TRP A 124 -14.83 -1.76 -6.57
N LYS A 125 -14.22 -2.83 -7.09
CA LYS A 125 -14.74 -4.18 -6.85
C LYS A 125 -14.50 -4.57 -5.41
N LEU A 126 -15.56 -5.07 -4.77
CA LEU A 126 -15.47 -5.65 -3.43
C LEU A 126 -14.47 -6.83 -3.45
N PRO A 127 -13.69 -6.99 -2.37
CA PRO A 127 -12.82 -8.15 -2.23
C PRO A 127 -13.65 -9.43 -2.04
N ILE A 128 -13.08 -10.57 -2.42
CA ILE A 128 -13.71 -11.88 -2.24
C ILE A 128 -12.95 -12.60 -1.13
N PHE A 129 -13.68 -13.13 -0.15
CA PHE A 129 -13.11 -13.93 0.93
C PHE A 129 -13.87 -15.23 1.05
N THR A 130 -13.16 -16.34 0.97
CA THR A 130 -13.71 -17.69 1.12
C THR A 130 -12.83 -18.51 2.06
N CYS A 131 -13.45 -19.53 2.65
CA CYS A 131 -12.82 -20.42 3.61
C CYS A 131 -13.19 -21.86 3.26
N GLU A 132 -12.21 -22.76 3.29
CA GLU A 132 -12.40 -24.20 3.10
C GLU A 132 -11.85 -24.96 4.30
N PRO A 133 -12.65 -25.80 4.98
CA PRO A 133 -14.10 -25.97 4.84
C PRO A 133 -14.90 -24.68 5.15
N ASN A 134 -16.14 -24.60 4.68
CA ASN A 134 -16.96 -23.39 4.82
C ASN A 134 -17.48 -23.22 6.26
N PHE A 135 -16.66 -22.55 7.09
CA PHE A 135 -16.98 -22.17 8.47
C PHE A 135 -17.37 -20.69 8.60
N VAL A 136 -17.55 -20.00 7.47
CA VAL A 136 -17.76 -18.54 7.44
C VAL A 136 -19.15 -18.22 7.97
N SER A 137 -19.20 -17.51 9.10
CA SER A 137 -20.47 -17.09 9.69
C SER A 137 -20.84 -15.65 9.31
N ASN A 138 -19.86 -14.76 9.25
CA ASN A 138 -20.08 -13.37 8.86
C ASN A 138 -18.85 -12.80 8.16
N VAL A 139 -19.05 -12.10 7.05
CA VAL A 139 -18.01 -11.34 6.35
C VAL A 139 -18.50 -9.92 6.18
N SER A 140 -17.73 -8.98 6.70
CA SER A 140 -17.94 -7.56 6.56
C SER A 140 -16.69 -6.90 5.99
N PHE A 141 -16.89 -5.80 5.28
CA PHE A 141 -15.80 -5.01 4.72
C PHE A 141 -15.82 -3.62 5.33
N ILE A 142 -14.70 -3.24 5.93
CA ILE A 142 -14.49 -1.93 6.53
C ILE A 142 -13.82 -1.03 5.49
N LEU A 143 -14.30 0.20 5.37
CA LEU A 143 -13.72 1.18 4.45
C LEU A 143 -12.31 1.60 4.91
N ASN A 144 -11.39 1.75 3.96
CA ASN A 144 -10.02 2.17 4.23
C ASN A 144 -9.66 3.48 3.48
N PRO A 145 -10.27 4.61 3.85
CA PRO A 145 -10.09 5.89 3.15
C PRO A 145 -8.65 6.43 3.28
N CYS A 146 -7.92 6.04 4.32
CA CYS A 146 -6.54 6.48 4.54
C CYS A 146 -5.58 5.95 3.47
N ASP A 147 -5.85 4.77 2.90
CA ASP A 147 -4.96 4.16 1.94
C ASP A 147 -4.84 4.95 0.63
N PHE A 148 -5.93 5.59 0.20
CA PHE A 148 -5.95 6.48 -0.96
C PHE A 148 -4.88 7.58 -0.85
N LYS A 149 -4.82 8.25 0.32
CA LYS A 149 -3.83 9.30 0.58
C LYS A 149 -2.42 8.72 0.69
N ASN A 150 -2.27 7.56 1.32
CA ASN A 150 -0.98 6.90 1.49
C ASN A 150 -0.35 6.52 0.14
N GLN A 151 -1.13 5.91 -0.76
CA GLN A 151 -0.63 5.49 -2.08
C GLN A 151 -0.25 6.69 -2.95
N TYR A 152 -1.09 7.74 -2.96
CA TYR A 152 -0.74 9.00 -3.62
C TYR A 152 0.56 9.59 -3.03
N PHE A 153 0.68 9.63 -1.71
CA PHE A 153 1.84 10.24 -1.06
C PHE A 153 3.14 9.45 -1.33
N ASN A 154 3.07 8.12 -1.33
CA ASN A 154 4.18 7.25 -1.71
C ASN A 154 4.61 7.49 -3.16
N TYR A 155 3.63 7.62 -4.06
CA TYR A 155 3.88 7.93 -5.47
C TYR A 155 4.61 9.27 -5.64
N ILE A 156 4.11 10.34 -5.00
CA ILE A 156 4.73 11.67 -5.10
C ILE A 156 6.12 11.70 -4.48
N LYS A 157 6.32 11.04 -3.32
CA LYS A 157 7.66 10.88 -2.74
C LYS A 157 8.63 10.25 -3.72
N ARG A 158 8.22 9.19 -4.42
CA ARG A 158 9.06 8.56 -5.44
C ARG A 158 9.41 9.55 -6.56
N VAL A 159 8.42 10.23 -7.14
CA VAL A 159 8.64 11.20 -8.23
C VAL A 159 9.59 12.32 -7.78
N VAL A 160 9.35 12.90 -6.61
CA VAL A 160 10.20 13.96 -6.06
C VAL A 160 11.61 13.45 -5.79
N SER A 161 11.78 12.24 -5.24
CA SER A 161 13.10 11.67 -4.97
C SER A 161 13.94 11.51 -6.25
N VAL A 162 13.32 11.07 -7.35
CA VAL A 162 13.99 10.96 -8.65
C VAL A 162 14.35 12.34 -9.20
N ALA A 163 13.42 13.29 -9.12
CA ALA A 163 13.66 14.67 -9.57
C ALA A 163 14.81 15.33 -8.80
N VAL A 164 14.92 15.10 -7.48
CA VAL A 164 16.01 15.60 -6.65
C VAL A 164 17.37 15.09 -7.14
N ILE A 165 17.48 13.82 -7.55
CA ILE A 165 18.74 13.29 -8.11
C ILE A 165 19.11 13.98 -9.41
N ILE A 166 18.15 14.17 -10.31
CA ILE A 166 18.40 14.85 -11.60
C ILE A 166 18.82 16.31 -11.36
N ILE A 167 18.11 17.01 -10.47
CA ILE A 167 18.46 18.38 -10.07
C ILE A 167 19.86 18.43 -9.46
N LEU A 168 20.23 17.49 -8.60
CA LEU A 168 21.56 17.44 -8.00
C LEU A 168 22.66 17.26 -9.05
N VAL A 169 22.44 16.40 -10.06
CA VAL A 169 23.36 16.28 -11.20
C VAL A 169 23.48 17.59 -11.96
N PHE A 170 22.36 18.29 -12.22
CA PHE A 170 22.37 19.58 -12.90
C PHE A 170 23.03 20.69 -12.10
N VAL A 171 22.90 20.68 -10.77
CA VAL A 171 23.62 21.62 -9.89
C VAL A 171 25.14 21.41 -9.99
N ILE A 172 25.60 20.15 -10.03
CA ILE A 172 27.03 19.84 -10.21
C ILE A 172 27.51 20.32 -11.58
N LEU A 173 26.77 20.04 -12.64
CA LEU A 173 27.10 20.52 -14.00
C LEU A 173 27.10 22.05 -14.08
N LEU A 174 26.16 22.71 -13.38
CA LEU A 174 26.07 24.16 -13.33
C LEU A 174 27.28 24.76 -12.63
N TYR A 175 27.71 24.18 -11.51
CA TYR A 175 28.94 24.58 -10.82
C TYR A 175 30.16 24.49 -11.75
N ILE A 176 30.33 23.38 -12.48
CA ILE A 176 31.41 23.21 -13.45
C ILE A 176 31.33 24.27 -14.57
N ALA A 177 30.13 24.56 -15.08
CA ALA A 177 29.93 25.57 -16.11
C ALA A 177 30.30 26.99 -15.64
N VAL A 178 29.98 27.31 -14.37
CA VAL A 178 30.35 28.59 -13.73
C VAL A 178 31.87 28.70 -13.58
N VAL A 179 32.53 27.66 -13.09
CA VAL A 179 34.00 27.65 -12.95
C VAL A 179 34.69 27.86 -14.31
N ASN A 180 34.14 27.27 -15.38
CA ASN A 180 34.65 27.42 -16.75
C ASN A 180 34.15 28.68 -17.47
N SER A 181 33.40 29.57 -16.82
CA SER A 181 32.82 30.79 -17.41
C SER A 181 32.00 30.55 -18.69
N ASN A 182 31.35 29.39 -18.81
CA ASN A 182 30.56 29.04 -19.98
C ASN A 182 29.10 29.51 -19.83
N ASN A 183 28.84 30.76 -20.24
CA ASN A 183 27.53 31.40 -20.14
C ASN A 183 26.41 30.64 -20.86
N ILE A 184 26.69 30.00 -21.99
CA ILE A 184 25.69 29.25 -22.75
C ILE A 184 25.23 28.03 -21.94
N ALA A 185 26.18 27.27 -21.38
CA ALA A 185 25.87 26.11 -20.56
C ALA A 185 25.09 26.48 -19.29
N ILE A 186 25.42 27.61 -18.65
CA ILE A 186 24.70 28.13 -17.48
C ILE A 186 23.22 28.39 -17.80
N ILE A 187 22.93 29.06 -18.92
CA ILE A 187 21.57 29.38 -19.33
C ILE A 187 20.79 28.09 -19.61
N ILE A 188 21.36 27.17 -20.37
CA ILE A 188 20.71 25.90 -20.73
C ILE A 188 20.39 25.09 -19.46
N LEU A 189 21.35 24.90 -18.56
CA LEU A 189 21.15 24.12 -17.33
C LEU A 189 20.10 24.77 -16.41
N SER A 190 20.08 26.09 -16.31
CA SER A 190 19.08 26.82 -15.52
C SER A 190 17.66 26.62 -16.06
N VAL A 191 17.48 26.70 -17.39
CA VAL A 191 16.19 26.45 -18.04
C VAL A 191 15.74 25.00 -17.83
N LEU A 192 16.65 24.02 -17.96
CA LEU A 192 16.34 22.62 -17.74
C LEU A 192 15.91 22.33 -16.30
N MET A 193 16.58 22.92 -15.31
CA MET A 193 16.19 22.81 -13.89
C MET A 193 14.78 23.34 -13.65
N LEU A 194 14.46 24.53 -14.18
CA LEU A 194 13.11 25.11 -14.09
C LEU A 194 12.07 24.22 -14.77
N GLY A 195 12.41 23.65 -15.92
CA GLY A 195 11.56 22.70 -16.64
C GLY A 195 11.20 21.47 -15.79
N ILE A 196 12.19 20.87 -15.12
CA ILE A 196 11.97 19.71 -14.23
C ILE A 196 11.06 20.09 -13.05
N ILE A 197 11.34 21.21 -12.39
CA ILE A 197 10.54 21.67 -11.24
C ILE A 197 9.09 21.89 -11.67
N SER A 198 8.87 22.56 -12.81
CA SER A 198 7.54 22.79 -13.39
C SER A 198 6.82 21.48 -13.71
N LEU A 199 7.52 20.52 -14.34
CA LEU A 199 6.98 19.20 -14.67
C LEU A 199 6.52 18.44 -13.41
N VAL A 200 7.35 18.41 -12.37
CA VAL A 200 7.03 17.74 -11.09
C VAL A 200 5.80 18.38 -10.43
N MET A 201 5.72 19.72 -10.43
CA MET A 201 4.55 20.43 -9.92
C MET A 201 3.27 20.11 -10.71
N MET A 202 3.34 20.14 -12.04
CA MET A 202 2.21 19.83 -12.92
C MET A 202 1.71 18.39 -12.71
N LEU A 203 2.63 17.43 -12.65
CA LEU A 203 2.31 16.03 -12.37
C LEU A 203 1.67 15.86 -10.99
N SER A 204 2.22 16.51 -9.96
CA SER A 204 1.69 16.45 -8.60
C SER A 204 0.26 17.00 -8.53
N PHE A 205 -0.01 18.13 -9.20
CA PHE A 205 -1.34 18.73 -9.25
C PHE A 205 -2.34 17.85 -10.01
N SER A 206 -1.94 17.31 -11.17
CA SER A 206 -2.76 16.41 -11.98
C SER A 206 -3.15 15.15 -11.18
N GLU A 207 -2.17 14.50 -10.53
CA GLU A 207 -2.42 13.30 -9.74
C GLU A 207 -3.18 13.60 -8.44
N HIS A 208 -3.04 14.79 -7.87
CA HIS A 208 -3.88 15.22 -6.76
C HIS A 208 -5.36 15.38 -7.16
N LYS A 209 -5.62 15.93 -8.36
CA LYS A 209 -6.98 15.98 -8.92
C LYS A 209 -7.53 14.57 -9.13
N ARG A 210 -6.70 13.64 -9.63
CA ARG A 210 -7.07 12.23 -9.77
C ARG A 210 -7.43 11.58 -8.43
N LEU A 211 -6.63 11.81 -7.38
CA LEU A 211 -6.92 11.34 -6.02
C LEU A 211 -8.30 11.81 -5.55
N LYS A 212 -8.60 13.11 -5.71
CA LYS A 212 -9.92 13.67 -5.33
C LYS A 212 -11.06 12.96 -6.07
N ASN A 213 -10.92 12.76 -7.38
CA ASN A 213 -11.95 12.10 -8.19
C ASN A 213 -12.16 10.64 -7.78
N LEU A 214 -11.07 9.88 -7.56
CA LEU A 214 -11.13 8.49 -7.12
C LEU A 214 -11.78 8.37 -5.73
N TYR A 215 -11.42 9.27 -4.82
CA TYR A 215 -11.96 9.29 -3.47
C TYR A 215 -13.46 9.65 -3.46
N GLN A 216 -13.88 10.65 -4.24
CA GLN A 216 -15.30 11.00 -4.39
C GLN A 216 -16.10 9.84 -5.01
N SER A 217 -15.56 9.20 -6.05
CA SER A 217 -16.20 8.03 -6.67
C SER A 217 -16.37 6.87 -5.69
N PHE A 218 -15.38 6.64 -4.82
CA PHE A 218 -15.46 5.64 -3.76
C PHE A 218 -16.52 5.99 -2.71
N LEU A 219 -16.60 7.25 -2.29
CA LEU A 219 -17.63 7.68 -1.33
C LEU A 219 -19.05 7.55 -1.89
N ASN A 220 -19.25 7.81 -3.18
CA ASN A 220 -20.56 7.69 -3.83
C ASN A 220 -21.01 6.22 -4.04
N GLN A 221 -20.15 5.23 -3.80
CA GLN A 221 -20.48 3.80 -3.88
C GLN A 221 -20.98 3.22 -2.55
N ILE A 222 -20.90 4.00 -1.48
CA ILE A 222 -21.37 3.66 -0.14
C ILE A 222 -22.84 4.09 -0.02
#